data_AF-X1KSM4-F1
#
_entry.id   AF-X1KSM4-F1
#
_cell.length_a   1.000
_cell.length_b   1.000
_cell.length_c   1.000
_cell.angle_alpha   90.00
_cell.angle_beta   90.00
_cell.angle_gamma   90.00
#
_symmetry.space_group_name_H-M   'P 1'
#
loop_
_entity.id
_entity.type
_entity.pdbx_description
1 polymer ?
#
loop_
_entity_poly.entity_id
_entity_poly.type
_entity_poly.pdbx_seq_one_letter_code
_entity_poly.pdbx_strand_id
1 'polypeptide(L)'
;MQNTIKKSYSNIFKQLIILAWPIVLAFTMQVGYNIIDIFWVGKLNPTAIAAVSLAGNVFFIILAVGQIIGSGTVALIAQFYGAKQIDNANNIVRQSLLLVSIIALPVCISGFIYARQIMSLLGGRADVLIISTSYLRIIFIGFFFQLIS
;
A
#
# COMPACT_ATOMS: atom_id res chain seq x y z
N MET A 1 -45.50 -9.90 -10.78
CA MET A 1 -44.30 -10.15 -9.93
C MET A 1 -42.95 -9.89 -10.63
N GLN A 2 -42.86 -9.72 -11.95
CA GLN A 2 -41.56 -9.46 -12.64
C GLN A 2 -41.03 -8.01 -12.54
N ASN A 3 -41.90 -7.01 -12.31
CA ASN A 3 -41.48 -5.59 -12.26
C ASN A 3 -40.80 -5.15 -10.95
N THR A 4 -40.99 -5.87 -9.84
CA THR A 4 -40.34 -5.57 -8.55
C THR A 4 -38.86 -5.96 -8.54
N ILE A 5 -38.52 -7.04 -9.25
CA ILE A 5 -37.15 -7.55 -9.34
C ILE A 5 -36.26 -6.58 -10.16
N LYS A 6 -36.77 -6.06 -11.29
CA LYS A 6 -36.05 -5.12 -12.16
C LYS A 6 -35.76 -3.77 -11.48
N LYS A 7 -36.65 -3.33 -10.59
CA LYS A 7 -36.50 -2.10 -9.79
C LYS A 7 -35.42 -2.24 -8.70
N SER A 8 -35.23 -3.43 -8.16
CA SER A 8 -34.19 -3.72 -7.17
C SER A 8 -32.77 -3.66 -7.77
N TYR A 9 -32.56 -4.26 -8.96
CA TYR A 9 -31.25 -4.20 -9.64
C TYR A 9 -30.86 -2.78 -10.06
N SER A 10 -31.82 -1.97 -10.52
CA SER A 10 -31.57 -0.57 -10.88
C SER A 10 -31.13 0.27 -9.67
N ASN A 11 -31.70 0.03 -8.48
CA ASN A 11 -31.28 0.70 -7.25
C ASN A 11 -29.90 0.24 -6.76
N ILE A 12 -29.59 -1.06 -6.85
CA ILE A 12 -28.27 -1.59 -6.49
C ILE A 12 -27.20 -0.99 -7.40
N PHE A 13 -27.43 -0.92 -8.70
CA PHE A 13 -26.46 -0.34 -9.65
C PHE A 13 -26.22 1.15 -9.39
N LYS A 14 -27.28 1.93 -9.10
CA LYS A 14 -27.15 3.34 -8.69
C LYS A 14 -26.37 3.51 -7.38
N GLN A 15 -26.64 2.68 -6.38
CA GLN A 15 -25.92 2.71 -5.10
C GLN A 15 -24.45 2.31 -5.27
N LEU A 16 -24.17 1.31 -6.10
CA LEU A 16 -22.82 0.87 -6.40
C LEU A 16 -22.01 1.97 -7.11
N ILE A 17 -22.62 2.69 -8.07
CA ILE A 17 -21.99 3.86 -8.72
C ILE A 17 -21.73 4.99 -7.72
N ILE A 18 -22.70 5.30 -6.84
CA ILE A 18 -22.55 6.34 -5.81
C ILE A 18 -21.43 6.02 -4.83
N LEU A 19 -21.22 4.74 -4.49
CA LEU A 19 -20.13 4.27 -3.62
C LEU A 19 -18.79 4.19 -4.37
N ALA A 20 -18.80 3.76 -5.64
CA ALA A 20 -17.58 3.58 -6.42
C ALA A 20 -16.98 4.91 -6.90
N TRP A 21 -17.81 5.90 -7.24
CA TRP A 21 -17.37 7.20 -7.72
C TRP A 21 -16.31 7.89 -6.83
N PRO A 22 -16.53 8.05 -5.50
CA PRO A 22 -15.53 8.64 -4.62
C PRO A 22 -14.24 7.81 -4.53
N ILE A 23 -14.35 6.48 -4.57
CA ILE A 23 -13.18 5.58 -4.52
C ILE A 23 -12.33 5.74 -5.78
N VAL A 24 -12.96 5.75 -6.96
CA VAL A 24 -12.26 5.94 -8.25
C VAL A 24 -11.58 7.31 -8.31
N LEU A 25 -12.25 8.35 -7.83
CA LEU A 25 -11.67 9.70 -7.76
C LEU A 25 -10.44 9.73 -6.84
N ALA A 26 -10.54 9.14 -5.65
CA ALA A 26 -9.44 9.06 -4.70
C ALA A 26 -8.25 8.27 -5.28
N PHE A 27 -8.51 7.15 -5.94
CA PHE A 27 -7.47 6.34 -6.58
C PHE A 27 -6.79 7.08 -7.73
N THR A 28 -7.56 7.83 -8.52
CA THR A 28 -7.02 8.66 -9.62
C THR A 28 -6.12 9.76 -9.08
N MET A 29 -6.52 10.43 -8.00
CA MET A 29 -5.67 11.43 -7.34
C MET A 29 -4.40 10.81 -6.74
N GLN A 30 -4.49 9.61 -6.16
CA GLN A 30 -3.34 8.88 -5.62
C GLN A 30 -2.32 8.53 -6.71
N VAL A 31 -2.77 8.07 -7.88
CA VAL A 31 -1.90 7.76 -9.01
C VAL A 31 -1.27 9.04 -9.57
N GLY A 32 -2.05 10.12 -9.71
CA GLY A 32 -1.54 11.43 -10.14
C GLY A 32 -0.45 11.97 -9.22
N TYR A 33 -0.65 11.87 -7.90
CA TYR A 33 0.35 12.25 -6.90
C TYR A 33 1.65 11.44 -7.04
N ASN A 34 1.55 10.11 -7.25
CA ASN A 34 2.72 9.27 -7.50
C ASN A 34 3.52 9.72 -8.72
N ILE A 35 2.84 10.08 -9.82
CA ILE A 35 3.51 10.57 -11.04
C ILE A 35 4.24 11.88 -10.77
N ILE A 36 3.61 12.80 -10.03
CA ILE A 36 4.21 14.09 -9.67
C ILE A 36 5.46 13.89 -8.81
N ASP A 37 5.39 13.03 -7.78
CA ASP A 37 6.53 12.76 -6.90
C ASP A 37 7.72 12.17 -7.69
N ILE A 38 7.46 11.18 -8.55
CA ILE A 38 8.49 10.59 -9.42
C ILE A 38 9.07 11.64 -10.39
N PHE A 39 8.23 12.53 -10.94
CA PHE A 39 8.68 13.58 -11.84
C PHE A 39 9.61 14.58 -11.14
N TRP A 40 9.29 14.98 -9.91
CA TRP A 40 10.11 15.88 -9.11
C TRP A 40 11.44 15.23 -8.67
N VAL A 41 11.39 13.99 -8.20
CA VAL A 41 12.59 13.22 -7.81
C VAL A 41 13.48 12.93 -9.03
N GLY A 42 12.89 12.65 -10.19
CA GLY A 42 13.62 12.38 -11.43
C GLY A 42 14.36 13.59 -12.00
N LYS A 43 13.89 14.81 -11.73
CA LYS A 43 14.49 16.06 -12.25
C LYS A 43 15.80 16.45 -11.56
N LEU A 44 16.15 15.81 -10.44
CA LEU A 44 17.30 16.17 -9.61
C LEU A 44 18.63 15.54 -10.05
N ASN A 45 18.64 14.41 -10.78
CA ASN A 45 19.88 13.84 -11.34
C ASN A 45 19.59 12.72 -12.38
N PRO A 46 20.18 12.72 -13.60
CA PRO A 46 20.03 11.65 -14.59
C PRO A 46 20.43 10.26 -14.06
N THR A 47 21.45 10.19 -13.19
CA THR A 47 21.87 8.96 -12.51
C THR A 47 20.89 8.55 -11.41
N ALA A 48 20.16 9.51 -10.83
CA ALA A 48 19.09 9.22 -9.87
C ALA A 48 17.86 8.62 -10.55
N ILE A 49 17.55 8.92 -11.83
CA ILE A 49 16.42 8.29 -12.52
C ILE A 49 16.63 6.77 -12.64
N ALA A 50 17.84 6.33 -13.02
CA ALA A 50 18.17 4.90 -13.07
C ALA A 50 18.11 4.26 -11.66
N ALA A 51 18.62 4.96 -10.65
CA ALA A 51 18.56 4.54 -9.25
C ALA A 51 17.11 4.43 -8.72
N VAL A 52 16.25 5.36 -9.13
CA VAL A 52 14.84 5.48 -8.73
C VAL A 52 13.98 4.46 -9.47
N SER A 53 14.25 4.13 -10.73
CA SER A 53 13.58 3.02 -11.40
C SER A 53 13.88 1.67 -10.74
N LEU A 54 15.14 1.44 -10.34
CA LEU A 54 15.54 0.26 -9.56
C LEU A 54 14.88 0.24 -8.18
N ALA A 55 14.91 1.36 -7.46
CA ALA A 55 14.23 1.51 -6.17
C ALA A 55 12.71 1.39 -6.30
N GLY A 56 12.14 1.87 -7.41
CA GLY A 56 10.72 1.87 -7.71
C GLY A 56 10.16 0.45 -7.88
N ASN A 57 10.90 -0.45 -8.52
CA ASN A 57 10.51 -1.87 -8.58
C ASN A 57 10.40 -2.49 -7.18
N VAL A 58 11.37 -2.20 -6.30
CA VAL A 58 11.33 -2.67 -4.90
C VAL A 58 10.21 -1.99 -4.12
N PHE A 59 9.99 -0.69 -4.36
CA PHE A 59 8.90 0.07 -3.77
C PHE A 59 7.54 -0.53 -4.13
N PHE A 60 7.33 -0.98 -5.37
CA PHE A 60 6.11 -1.69 -5.77
C PHE A 60 5.91 -3.00 -5.02
N ILE A 61 6.98 -3.78 -4.80
CA ILE A 61 6.91 -5.01 -4.01
C ILE A 61 6.52 -4.68 -2.56
N ILE A 62 7.17 -3.68 -1.97
CA ILE A 62 6.88 -3.20 -0.61
C ILE A 62 5.43 -2.73 -0.50
N LEU A 63 4.97 -1.90 -1.44
CA LEU A 63 3.57 -1.45 -1.52
C LEU A 63 2.59 -2.61 -1.62
N ALA A 64 2.89 -3.63 -2.44
CA ALA A 64 2.05 -4.81 -2.58
C ALA A 64 1.92 -5.56 -1.25
N VAL A 65 3.01 -5.77 -0.51
CA VAL A 65 2.98 -6.40 0.82
C VAL A 65 2.15 -5.57 1.80
N GLY A 66 2.34 -4.24 1.80
CA GLY A 66 1.57 -3.33 2.65
C GLY A 66 0.07 -3.40 2.36
N GLN A 67 -0.29 -3.46 1.07
CA GLN A 67 -1.68 -3.59 0.64
C GLN A 67 -2.29 -4.93 1.04
N ILE A 68 -1.55 -6.05 0.99
CA ILE A 68 -2.05 -7.35 1.44
C ILE A 68 -2.44 -7.30 2.92
N ILE A 69 -1.57 -6.72 3.75
CA ILE A 69 -1.79 -6.63 5.20
C ILE A 69 -2.93 -5.65 5.52
N GLY A 70 -2.92 -4.47 4.91
CA GLY A 70 -3.92 -3.42 5.13
C GLY A 70 -5.32 -3.83 4.64
N SER A 71 -5.43 -4.28 3.39
CA SER A 71 -6.72 -4.69 2.82
C SER A 71 -7.31 -5.92 3.52
N GLY A 72 -6.47 -6.88 3.94
CA GLY A 72 -6.91 -8.04 4.73
C GLY A 72 -7.49 -7.66 6.09
N THR A 73 -6.85 -6.70 6.77
CA THR A 73 -7.33 -6.18 8.06
C THR A 73 -8.65 -5.43 7.92
N VAL A 74 -8.76 -4.54 6.94
CA VAL A 74 -10.01 -3.78 6.67
C VAL A 74 -11.16 -4.73 6.31
N ALA A 75 -10.91 -5.77 5.53
CA ALA A 75 -11.91 -6.77 5.16
C ALA A 75 -12.44 -7.56 6.38
N LEU A 76 -11.57 -7.91 7.33
CA LEU A 76 -11.97 -8.55 8.58
C LEU A 76 -12.81 -7.58 9.43
N ILE A 77 -12.37 -6.33 9.61
CA ILE A 77 -13.10 -5.32 10.38
C ILE A 77 -14.49 -5.08 9.78
N ALA A 78 -14.59 -4.96 8.45
CA ALA A 78 -15.86 -4.74 7.75
C ALA A 78 -16.86 -5.90 7.96
N GLN A 79 -16.38 -7.15 8.03
CA GLN A 79 -17.23 -8.32 8.30
C GLN A 79 -17.85 -8.29 9.71
N PHE A 80 -17.03 -8.03 10.73
CA PHE A 80 -17.53 -7.97 12.12
C PHE A 80 -18.38 -6.73 12.40
N TYR A 81 -18.05 -5.60 11.76
CA TYR A 81 -18.86 -4.39 11.82
C TYR A 81 -20.23 -4.59 11.15
N GLY A 82 -20.28 -5.26 9.99
CA GLY A 82 -21.53 -5.63 9.31
C GLY A 82 -22.41 -6.59 10.11
N ALA A 83 -21.82 -7.43 10.96
CA ALA A 83 -22.53 -8.37 11.84
C ALA A 83 -23.15 -7.71 13.10
N LYS A 84 -23.04 -6.38 13.27
CA LYS A 84 -23.49 -5.61 14.45
C LYS A 84 -22.86 -6.05 15.79
N GLN A 85 -21.75 -6.77 15.76
CA GLN A 85 -21.03 -7.20 16.96
C GLN A 85 -19.93 -6.19 17.33
N ILE A 86 -20.33 -4.99 17.76
CA ILE A 86 -19.43 -3.85 17.98
C ILE A 86 -18.33 -4.18 19.01
N ASP A 87 -18.66 -4.90 20.09
CA ASP A 87 -17.69 -5.28 21.14
C ASP A 87 -16.64 -6.27 20.60
N ASN A 88 -17.06 -7.24 19.79
CA ASN A 88 -16.14 -8.17 19.13
C ASN A 88 -15.30 -7.46 18.05
N ALA A 89 -15.87 -6.48 17.34
CA ALA A 89 -15.14 -5.68 16.37
C ALA A 89 -13.99 -4.91 17.04
N ASN A 90 -14.19 -4.34 18.23
CA ASN A 90 -13.14 -3.62 18.95
C ASN A 90 -12.01 -4.55 19.44
N ASN A 91 -12.36 -5.75 19.89
CA ASN A 91 -11.36 -6.78 20.26
C ASN A 91 -10.55 -7.25 19.04
N ILE A 92 -11.21 -7.39 17.88
CA ILE A 92 -10.57 -7.81 16.64
C ILE A 92 -9.69 -6.71 16.05
N VAL A 93 -10.06 -5.44 16.20
CA VAL A 93 -9.19 -4.31 15.84
C VAL A 93 -7.90 -4.37 16.66
N ARG A 94 -8.00 -4.58 17.99
CA ARG A 94 -6.82 -4.76 18.86
C ARG A 94 -5.96 -5.96 18.46
N GLN A 95 -6.57 -7.11 18.20
CA GLN A 95 -5.84 -8.31 17.78
C GLN A 95 -5.19 -8.12 16.42
N SER A 96 -5.89 -7.51 15.47
CA SER A 96 -5.35 -7.19 14.15
C SER A 96 -4.17 -6.24 14.25
N LEU A 97 -4.24 -5.20 15.09
CA LEU A 97 -3.11 -4.28 15.31
C LEU A 97 -1.87 -4.99 15.87
N LEU A 98 -2.07 -5.92 16.82
CA LEU A 98 -0.99 -6.75 17.37
C LEU A 98 -0.39 -7.68 16.31
N LEU A 99 -1.25 -8.34 15.52
CA LEU A 99 -0.84 -9.23 14.44
C LEU A 99 -0.04 -8.49 13.36
N VAL A 100 -0.54 -7.33 12.94
CA VAL A 100 0.13 -6.44 11.99
C VAL A 100 1.48 -6.00 12.54
N SER A 101 1.55 -5.57 13.82
CA SER A 101 2.82 -5.17 14.44
C SER A 101 3.85 -6.31 14.47
N ILE A 102 3.42 -7.53 14.80
CA ILE A 102 4.29 -8.72 14.86
C ILE A 102 4.80 -9.11 13.47
N ILE A 103 4.02 -8.92 12.41
CA ILE A 103 4.43 -9.22 11.02
C ILE A 103 5.26 -8.08 10.43
N ALA A 104 4.89 -6.83 10.72
CA ALA A 104 5.54 -5.63 10.18
C ALA A 104 6.98 -5.47 10.67
N LEU A 105 7.24 -5.71 11.97
CA LEU A 105 8.56 -5.61 12.57
C LEU A 105 9.64 -6.44 11.84
N PRO A 106 9.50 -7.77 11.70
CA PRO A 106 10.50 -8.60 11.05
C PRO A 106 10.63 -8.31 9.55
N VAL A 107 9.54 -7.97 8.85
CA VAL A 107 9.59 -7.58 7.43
C VAL A 107 10.37 -6.28 7.24
N CYS A 108 10.13 -5.28 8.10
CA CYS A 108 10.83 -4.01 8.02
C CYS A 108 12.32 -4.14 8.39
N ILE A 109 12.63 -4.89 9.47
CA ILE A 109 14.01 -5.14 9.90
C ILE A 109 14.79 -5.91 8.83
N SER A 110 14.22 -6.99 8.30
CA SER A 110 14.85 -7.75 7.22
C SER A 110 15.05 -6.87 5.97
N GLY A 111 14.03 -6.11 5.57
CA GLY A 111 14.13 -5.17 4.46
C GLY A 111 15.24 -4.12 4.62
N PHE A 112 15.40 -3.56 5.82
CA PHE A 112 16.45 -2.58 6.12
C PHE A 112 17.86 -3.20 6.07
N ILE A 113 18.03 -4.42 6.59
CA ILE A 113 19.31 -5.14 6.61
C ILE A 113 19.69 -5.59 5.19
N TYR A 114 18.75 -6.22 4.47
CA TYR A 114 18.96 -6.76 3.12
C TYR A 114 18.89 -5.70 2.02
N ALA A 115 18.61 -4.43 2.36
CA ALA A 115 18.48 -3.32 1.40
C ALA A 115 19.63 -3.24 0.38
N ARG A 116 20.87 -3.40 0.86
CA ARG A 116 22.08 -3.35 0.02
C ARG A 116 22.18 -4.56 -0.90
N GLN A 117 21.81 -5.74 -0.41
CA GLN A 117 21.83 -6.98 -1.18
C GLN A 117 20.74 -7.00 -2.25
N ILE A 118 19.53 -6.53 -1.91
CA ILE A 118 18.42 -6.37 -2.87
C ILE A 118 18.85 -5.47 -4.03
N MET A 119 19.44 -4.31 -3.72
CA MET A 119 19.93 -3.38 -4.74
C MET A 119 21.10 -3.93 -5.56
N SER A 120 21.96 -4.75 -4.97
CA SER A 120 23.02 -5.45 -5.70
C SER A 120 22.48 -6.53 -6.64
N LEU A 121 21.45 -7.28 -6.21
CA LEU A 121 20.82 -8.35 -7.01
C LEU A 121 20.09 -7.79 -8.22
N LEU A 122 19.51 -6.61 -8.09
CA LEU A 122 18.82 -5.89 -9.17
C LEU A 122 19.78 -5.26 -10.19
N GLY A 123 21.10 -5.40 -10.03
CA GLY A 123 22.10 -4.93 -11.00
C GLY A 123 22.65 -3.53 -10.73
N GLY A 124 22.53 -3.02 -9.50
CA GLY A 124 23.11 -1.73 -9.11
C GLY A 124 24.63 -1.70 -9.28
N ARG A 125 25.14 -0.81 -10.15
CA ARG A 125 26.59 -0.49 -10.24
C ARG A 125 27.02 0.39 -9.06
N ALA A 126 28.32 0.44 -8.75
CA ALA A 126 28.87 1.06 -7.53
C ALA A 126 28.31 2.47 -7.22
N ASP A 127 28.22 3.34 -8.23
CA ASP A 127 27.74 4.72 -8.06
C ASP A 127 26.23 4.82 -7.81
N VAL A 128 25.45 3.90 -8.37
CA VAL A 128 23.99 3.83 -8.24
C VAL A 128 23.59 3.15 -6.93
N LEU A 129 24.39 2.18 -6.48
CA LEU A 129 24.10 1.35 -5.31
C LEU A 129 24.07 2.15 -4.01
N ILE A 130 24.92 3.17 -3.85
CA ILE A 130 24.94 4.04 -2.66
C ILE A 130 23.67 4.88 -2.58
N ILE A 131 23.26 5.48 -3.70
CA ILE A 131 22.06 6.33 -3.79
C ILE A 131 20.80 5.48 -3.60
N SER A 132 20.67 4.37 -4.32
CA SER A 132 19.51 3.46 -4.20
C SER A 132 19.39 2.82 -2.82
N THR A 133 20.50 2.46 -2.15
CA THR A 133 20.46 1.89 -0.79
C THR A 133 19.98 2.94 0.22
N SER A 134 20.44 4.19 0.10
CA SER A 134 20.02 5.27 0.99
C SER A 134 18.52 5.58 0.81
N TYR A 135 18.07 5.62 -0.44
CA TYR A 135 16.66 5.81 -0.78
C TYR A 135 15.78 4.67 -0.24
N LEU A 136 16.23 3.41 -0.42
CA LEU A 136 15.49 2.24 0.06
C LEU A 136 15.40 2.19 1.59
N ARG A 137 16.44 2.60 2.31
CA ARG A 137 16.39 2.70 3.77
C ARG A 137 15.35 3.72 4.25
N ILE A 138 15.26 4.88 3.60
CA ILE A 138 14.24 5.90 3.90
C ILE A 138 12.83 5.33 3.64
N ILE A 139 12.65 4.62 2.52
CA ILE A 139 11.39 3.93 2.20
C ILE A 139 11.02 2.91 3.28
N PHE A 140 11.96 2.07 3.75
CA PHE A 140 11.65 1.07 4.77
C PHE A 140 11.24 1.70 6.11
N ILE A 141 11.86 2.82 6.51
CA ILE A 141 11.45 3.57 7.71
C ILE A 141 10.04 4.12 7.53
N GLY A 142 9.72 4.70 6.37
CA GLY A 142 8.36 5.16 6.05
C GLY A 142 7.34 4.01 6.02
N PHE A 143 7.74 2.85 5.51
CA PHE A 143 6.89 1.67 5.43
C PHE A 143 6.50 1.09 6.80
N PHE A 144 7.39 1.19 7.80
CA PHE A 144 7.05 0.85 9.18
C PHE A 144 5.88 1.70 9.71
N PHE A 145 5.94 3.01 9.47
CA PHE A 145 4.89 3.92 9.88
C PHE A 145 3.59 3.68 9.10
N GLN A 146 3.70 3.42 7.79
CA GLN A 146 2.55 3.13 6.95
C GLN A 146 1.84 1.81 7.30
N LEU A 147 2.55 0.82 7.83
CA LEU A 147 1.95 -0.43 8.30
C LEU A 147 1.22 -0.28 9.64
N ILE A 148 1.57 0.70 10.46
CA ILE A 148 0.94 0.95 11.76
C ILE A 148 -0.31 1.83 11.65
N SER A 149 -0.40 2.65 10.60
CA SER A 149 -1.49 3.59 10.32
C SER A 149 -2.74 2.90 9.77
#